data_AF-M5EFA0-F1
#
_entry.id   AF-M5EFA0-F1
#
_cell.length_a   1.000
_cell.length_b   1.000
_cell.length_c   1.000
_cell.angle_alpha   90.00
_cell.angle_beta   90.00
_cell.angle_gamma   90.00
#
_symmetry.space_group_name_H-M   'P 1'
#
loop_
_entity.id
_entity.type
_entity.pdbx_description
1 polymer ?
#
loop_
_entity_poly.entity_id
_entity_poly.type
_entity_poly.pdbx_seq_one_letter_code
_entity_poly.pdbx_strand_id
1 'polypeptide(L)'
;MGLLAPDIGKRAAAYEAAGADMILIHSKQKAPDEVESFVRAWSGKAPIVIVPTAYPEMNEERIKALGRIAIVIYGNHAIRASVTAMKDVFARILKDRGIHNVNRDIVSVEEVFRLQRMDQVKVDEERFLE
;
A
#
# COMPACT_ATOMS: atom_id res chain seq x y z
N MET A 1 5.37 -24.44 -3.41
CA MET A 1 4.84 -25.18 -4.57
C MET A 1 3.61 -24.41 -5.05
N GLY A 2 3.78 -23.54 -6.04
CA GLY A 2 2.70 -22.67 -6.55
C GLY A 2 1.74 -23.47 -7.42
N LEU A 3 0.44 -23.21 -7.29
CA LEU A 3 -0.58 -23.82 -8.14
C LEU A 3 -0.38 -23.41 -9.60
N LEU A 4 -0.59 -24.34 -10.53
CA LEU A 4 -0.50 -24.08 -11.96
C LEU A 4 -1.59 -23.08 -12.39
N ALA A 5 -1.29 -22.24 -13.39
CA ALA A 5 -2.20 -21.22 -13.94
C ALA A 5 -3.66 -21.68 -14.21
N PRO A 6 -3.94 -22.94 -14.66
CA PRO A 6 -5.31 -23.43 -14.83
C PRO A 6 -6.14 -23.54 -13.54
N ASP A 7 -5.49 -23.67 -12.38
CA ASP A 7 -6.21 -23.75 -11.10
C ASP A 7 -6.62 -22.34 -10.61
N ILE A 8 -5.81 -21.31 -10.88
CA ILE A 8 -6.09 -19.93 -10.45
C ILE A 8 -7.37 -19.40 -11.13
N GLY A 9 -7.52 -19.62 -12.44
CA GLY A 9 -8.72 -19.20 -13.18
C GLY A 9 -10.00 -19.90 -12.72
N LYS A 10 -9.92 -21.20 -12.43
CA LYS A 10 -11.07 -21.98 -11.92
C LYS A 10 -11.52 -21.48 -10.55
N ARG A 11 -10.57 -21.19 -9.65
CA ARG A 11 -10.87 -20.63 -8.32
C ARG A 11 -11.51 -19.25 -8.42
N ALA A 12 -10.92 -18.37 -9.24
CA ALA A 12 -11.48 -17.04 -9.45
C ALA A 12 -12.93 -17.09 -9.97
N ALA A 13 -13.21 -17.94 -10.96
CA ALA A 13 -14.55 -18.12 -11.49
C ALA A 13 -15.52 -18.72 -10.45
N ALA A 14 -15.06 -19.68 -9.63
CA ALA A 14 -15.88 -20.22 -8.55
C ALA A 14 -16.19 -19.18 -7.47
N TYR A 15 -15.24 -18.32 -7.11
CA TYR A 15 -15.46 -17.25 -6.15
C TYR A 15 -16.39 -16.16 -6.70
N GLU A 16 -16.26 -15.80 -7.97
CA GLU A 16 -17.21 -14.90 -8.63
C GLU A 16 -18.63 -15.52 -8.66
N ALA A 17 -18.76 -16.79 -9.03
CA ALA A 17 -20.05 -17.49 -9.03
C ALA A 17 -20.67 -17.60 -7.63
N ALA A 18 -19.84 -17.62 -6.59
CA ALA A 18 -20.27 -17.58 -5.19
C ALA A 18 -20.63 -16.16 -4.69
N GLY A 19 -20.48 -15.12 -5.52
CA GLY A 19 -20.88 -13.75 -5.21
C GLY A 19 -19.75 -12.79 -4.86
N ALA A 20 -18.48 -13.12 -5.16
CA ALA A 20 -17.39 -12.16 -4.96
C ALA A 20 -17.51 -10.97 -5.93
N ASP A 21 -17.55 -9.75 -5.39
CA ASP A 21 -17.64 -8.52 -6.18
C ASP A 21 -16.37 -8.23 -6.99
N MET A 22 -15.21 -8.70 -6.51
CA MET A 22 -13.90 -8.48 -7.10
C MET A 22 -12.98 -9.68 -6.85
N ILE A 23 -12.01 -9.89 -7.74
CA ILE A 23 -11.02 -10.95 -7.60
C ILE A 23 -9.65 -10.34 -7.35
N LEU A 24 -9.08 -10.61 -6.16
CA LEU A 24 -7.70 -10.27 -5.87
C LEU A 24 -6.76 -11.39 -6.33
N ILE A 25 -5.83 -11.05 -7.21
CA ILE A 25 -4.76 -11.96 -7.64
C ILE A 25 -3.44 -11.49 -7.06
N HIS A 26 -2.73 -12.43 -6.46
CA HIS A 26 -1.45 -12.17 -5.84
C HIS A 26 -0.38 -13.13 -6.37
N SER A 27 0.77 -12.56 -6.73
CA SER A 27 1.97 -13.30 -7.10
C SER A 27 3.12 -12.90 -6.19
N LYS A 28 4.00 -13.85 -5.91
CA LYS A 28 5.28 -13.63 -5.22
C LYS A 28 6.46 -13.55 -6.21
N GLN A 29 6.20 -13.67 -7.51
CA GLN A 29 7.22 -13.54 -8.53
C GLN A 29 7.72 -12.10 -8.58
N LYS A 30 8.98 -11.93 -8.98
CA LYS A 30 9.58 -10.59 -9.12
C LYS A 30 9.13 -9.86 -10.38
N ALA A 31 8.66 -10.60 -11.38
CA ALA A 31 8.20 -10.07 -12.65
C ALA A 31 6.66 -10.12 -12.72
N PRO A 32 6.03 -9.17 -13.43
CA PRO A 32 4.57 -9.05 -13.48
C PRO A 32 3.90 -10.05 -14.43
N ASP A 33 4.66 -10.80 -15.24
CA ASP A 33 4.15 -11.62 -16.35
C ASP A 33 3.04 -12.60 -15.94
N GLU A 34 3.14 -13.20 -14.76
CA GLU A 34 2.12 -14.13 -14.24
C GLU A 34 0.77 -13.41 -14.01
N VAL A 35 0.83 -12.22 -13.40
CA VAL A 35 -0.37 -11.41 -13.12
C VAL A 35 -0.95 -10.86 -14.41
N GLU A 36 -0.11 -10.37 -15.33
CA GLU A 36 -0.56 -9.91 -16.64
C GLU A 36 -1.23 -11.02 -17.44
N SER A 37 -0.62 -12.21 -17.45
CA SER A 37 -1.17 -13.38 -18.15
C SER A 37 -2.55 -13.75 -17.59
N PHE A 38 -2.70 -13.73 -16.26
CA PHE A 38 -4.00 -13.95 -15.63
C PHE A 38 -5.01 -12.88 -16.03
N VAL A 39 -4.66 -11.60 -15.92
CA VAL A 39 -5.56 -10.48 -16.21
C VAL A 39 -6.04 -10.50 -17.67
N ARG A 40 -5.14 -10.85 -18.61
CA ARG A 40 -5.49 -10.99 -20.04
C ARG A 40 -6.40 -12.20 -20.30
N ALA A 41 -6.20 -13.30 -19.59
CA ALA A 41 -7.00 -14.52 -19.73
C ALA A 41 -8.33 -14.48 -18.98
N TRP A 42 -8.52 -13.54 -18.04
CA TRP A 42 -9.72 -13.44 -17.23
C TRP A 42 -10.95 -13.09 -18.07
N SER A 43 -11.91 -14.01 -18.11
CA SER A 43 -13.17 -13.89 -18.84
C SER A 43 -14.39 -13.60 -17.97
N GLY A 44 -14.22 -13.59 -16.64
CA GLY A 44 -15.26 -13.19 -15.70
C GLY A 44 -15.59 -11.70 -15.77
N LYS A 45 -16.68 -11.31 -15.09
CA LYS A 45 -17.21 -9.95 -15.03
C LYS A 45 -16.62 -9.16 -13.86
N ALA A 46 -16.30 -9.83 -12.76
CA ALA A 46 -15.69 -9.21 -11.58
C ALA A 46 -14.35 -8.54 -11.97
N PRO A 47 -14.13 -7.28 -11.58
CA PRO A 47 -12.86 -6.60 -11.85
C PRO A 47 -11.74 -7.16 -10.97
N ILE A 48 -10.50 -6.90 -11.40
CA ILE A 48 -9.30 -7.45 -10.76
C ILE A 48 -8.70 -6.44 -9.78
N VAL A 49 -8.23 -6.97 -8.64
CA VAL A 49 -7.43 -6.26 -7.65
C VAL A 49 -6.01 -6.85 -7.64
N ILE A 50 -4.99 -5.99 -7.57
CA ILE A 50 -3.59 -6.41 -7.50
C ILE A 50 -2.85 -5.79 -6.32
N VAL A 51 -1.75 -6.44 -5.91
CA VAL A 51 -0.83 -5.98 -4.86
C VAL A 51 0.61 -6.06 -5.40
N PRO A 52 1.11 -5.08 -6.16
CA PRO A 52 2.37 -5.18 -6.91
C PRO A 52 3.63 -4.98 -6.06
N THR A 53 3.64 -5.47 -4.82
CA THR A 53 4.76 -5.27 -3.89
C THR A 53 6.02 -6.05 -4.31
N ALA A 54 5.86 -7.24 -4.91
CA ALA A 54 6.97 -8.08 -5.33
C ALA A 54 7.49 -7.72 -6.75
N TYR A 55 6.68 -7.05 -7.55
CA TYR A 55 6.93 -6.72 -8.96
C TYR A 55 6.65 -5.22 -9.22
N PRO A 56 7.49 -4.31 -8.70
CA PRO A 56 7.25 -2.86 -8.75
C PRO A 56 7.29 -2.27 -10.17
N GLU A 57 7.77 -3.02 -11.17
CA GLU A 57 7.70 -2.66 -12.58
C GLU A 57 6.26 -2.56 -13.11
N MET A 58 5.29 -3.15 -12.41
CA MET A 58 3.85 -2.97 -12.66
C MET A 58 3.40 -1.57 -12.24
N ASN A 59 3.77 -0.57 -13.05
CA ASN A 59 3.42 0.83 -12.87
C ASN A 59 2.01 1.17 -13.40
N GLU A 60 1.57 2.40 -13.20
CA GLU A 60 0.23 2.84 -13.63
C GLU A 60 -0.02 2.68 -15.13
N GLU A 61 0.99 2.92 -15.97
CA GLU A 61 0.86 2.81 -17.42
C GLU A 61 0.57 1.36 -17.82
N ARG A 62 1.35 0.40 -17.29
CA ARG A 62 1.11 -1.04 -17.49
C ARG A 62 -0.24 -1.49 -16.95
N ILE A 63 -0.63 -1.00 -15.79
CA ILE A 63 -1.92 -1.30 -15.17
C ILE A 63 -3.08 -0.80 -16.05
N LYS A 64 -3.01 0.45 -16.52
CA LYS A 64 -4.01 1.04 -17.42
C LYS A 64 -4.10 0.29 -18.74
N ALA A 65 -2.96 -0.16 -19.29
CA ALA A 65 -2.92 -0.94 -20.52
C ALA A 65 -3.63 -2.31 -20.42
N LEU A 66 -3.81 -2.85 -19.21
CA LEU A 66 -4.53 -4.11 -18.99
C LEU A 66 -6.06 -3.95 -18.93
N GLY A 67 -6.57 -2.74 -18.66
CA GLY A 67 -7.99 -2.37 -18.75
C GLY A 67 -8.97 -3.04 -17.78
N ARG A 68 -8.55 -4.06 -17.01
CA ARG A 68 -9.42 -4.85 -16.11
C ARG A 68 -9.10 -4.69 -14.62
N ILE A 69 -8.03 -3.97 -14.29
CA ILE A 69 -7.61 -3.74 -12.91
C ILE A 69 -8.37 -2.52 -12.39
N ALA A 70 -9.19 -2.72 -11.36
CA ALA A 70 -9.96 -1.64 -10.73
C ALA A 70 -9.28 -1.08 -9.48
N ILE A 71 -8.52 -1.90 -8.76
CA ILE A 71 -7.87 -1.51 -7.50
C ILE A 71 -6.41 -1.99 -7.49
N VAL A 72 -5.54 -1.08 -7.04
CA VAL A 72 -4.12 -1.35 -6.82
C VAL A 72 -3.84 -1.09 -5.34
N ILE A 73 -3.31 -2.08 -4.64
CA ILE A 73 -3.00 -1.98 -3.21
C ILE A 73 -1.47 -1.90 -3.02
N TYR A 74 -1.01 -0.80 -2.44
CA TYR A 74 0.38 -0.61 -2.02
C TYR A 74 0.61 -1.20 -0.62
N GLY A 75 0.68 -2.53 -0.54
CA GLY A 75 0.49 -3.29 0.72
C GLY A 75 1.37 -2.91 1.92
N ASN A 76 2.67 -2.65 1.75
CA ASN A 76 3.57 -2.45 2.90
C ASN A 76 4.58 -1.30 2.75
N HIS A 77 4.32 -0.35 1.84
CA HIS A 77 5.25 0.73 1.55
C HIS A 77 5.37 1.73 2.70
N ALA A 78 4.26 2.05 3.37
CA ALA A 78 4.25 2.98 4.50
C ALA A 78 5.14 2.48 5.66
N ILE A 79 4.95 1.24 6.12
CA ILE A 79 5.76 0.70 7.22
C ILE A 79 7.23 0.55 6.85
N ARG A 80 7.54 0.19 5.60
CA ARG A 80 8.93 0.13 5.11
C ARG A 80 9.58 1.51 5.10
N ALA A 81 8.86 2.55 4.66
CA ALA A 81 9.34 3.93 4.69
C ALA A 81 9.58 4.40 6.13
N SER A 82 8.63 4.17 7.04
CA SER A 82 8.78 4.50 8.46
C SER A 82 9.97 3.82 9.10
N VAL A 83 10.16 2.51 8.86
CA VAL A 83 11.31 1.77 9.40
C VAL A 83 12.63 2.32 8.87
N THR A 84 12.71 2.65 7.58
CA THR A 84 13.90 3.28 7.00
C THR A 84 14.22 4.61 7.67
N ALA A 85 13.24 5.50 7.81
CA ALA A 85 13.42 6.81 8.44
C ALA A 85 13.79 6.69 9.93
N MET A 86 13.10 5.83 10.69
CA MET A 86 13.41 5.60 12.11
C MET A 86 14.84 5.08 12.31
N LYS A 87 15.29 4.14 11.46
CA LYS A 87 16.66 3.62 11.51
C LYS A 87 17.71 4.71 11.24
N ASP A 88 17.46 5.57 10.25
CA ASP A 88 18.35 6.69 9.93
C ASP A 88 18.43 7.69 11.09
N VAL A 89 17.28 8.14 11.58
CA VAL A 89 17.19 9.12 12.69
C VAL A 89 17.91 8.61 13.94
N PHE A 90 17.68 7.37 14.36
CA PHE A 90 18.34 6.82 15.54
C PHE A 90 19.85 6.65 15.36
N ALA A 91 20.30 6.23 14.18
CA ALA A 91 21.74 6.14 13.90
C ALA A 91 22.41 7.53 13.97
N ARG A 92 21.75 8.57 13.47
CA ARG A 92 22.24 9.95 13.51
C ARG A 92 22.27 10.52 14.92
N ILE A 93 21.23 10.27 15.73
CA ILE A 93 21.21 10.71 17.14
C ILE A 93 22.38 10.11 17.92
N LEU A 94 22.66 8.82 17.72
CA LEU A 94 23.79 8.15 18.36
C LEU A 94 25.14 8.72 17.91
N LYS A 95 25.31 8.91 16.59
CA LYS A 95 26.52 9.46 15.99
C LYS A 95 26.81 10.89 16.46
N ASP A 96 25.79 11.73 16.47
CA ASP A 96 25.92 13.16 16.77
C ASP A 96 25.81 13.45 18.27
N ARG A 97 25.57 12.42 19.10
CA ARG A 97 25.39 12.53 20.55
C ARG A 97 24.29 13.55 20.93
N GLY A 98 23.23 13.59 20.13
CA GLY A 98 22.12 14.52 20.31
C GLY A 98 21.29 14.71 19.04
N ILE A 99 20.32 15.62 19.10
CA ILE A 99 19.31 15.82 18.04
C ILE A 99 19.57 17.03 17.13
N HIS A 100 20.58 17.86 17.45
CA HIS A 100 20.80 19.17 16.83
C HIS A 100 20.91 19.14 15.29
N ASN A 101 21.37 18.02 14.71
CA ASN A 101 21.44 17.86 13.26
C ASN A 101 20.22 17.23 12.62
N VAL A 102 19.51 16.34 13.32
CA VAL A 102 18.37 15.62 12.74
C VAL A 102 17.07 16.40 12.89
N ASN A 103 16.98 17.30 13.86
CA ASN A 103 15.78 18.08 14.15
C ASN A 103 15.30 18.93 12.95
N ARG A 104 16.21 19.35 12.07
CA ARG A 104 15.90 20.11 10.84
C ARG A 104 15.38 19.26 9.68
N ASP A 105 15.54 17.93 9.76
CA ASP A 105 15.22 17.00 8.65
C ASP A 105 13.96 16.17 8.92
N ILE A 106 13.29 16.40 10.06
CA ILE A 106 12.04 15.74 10.43
C ILE A 106 10.92 16.77 10.58
N VAL A 107 9.67 16.30 10.53
CA VAL A 107 8.51 17.16 10.77
C VAL A 107 8.58 17.79 12.16
N SER A 108 8.10 19.02 12.29
CA SER A 108 8.06 19.71 13.57
C SER A 108 6.97 19.10 14.48
N VAL A 109 7.03 19.42 15.78
CA VAL A 109 6.00 18.97 16.73
C VAL A 109 4.66 19.63 16.42
N GLU A 110 4.66 20.86 15.91
CA GLU A 110 3.45 21.58 15.48
C GLU A 110 2.73 20.84 14.33
N GLU A 111 3.48 20.22 13.41
CA GLU A 111 2.89 19.40 12.36
C GLU A 111 2.21 18.15 12.94
N VAL A 112 2.79 17.54 13.99
CA VAL A 112 2.16 16.43 14.71
C VAL A 112 0.85 16.89 15.38
N PHE A 113 0.85 18.06 16.02
CA PHE A 113 -0.36 18.63 16.61
C PHE A 113 -1.44 18.94 15.57
N ARG A 114 -1.05 19.43 14.39
CA ARG A 114 -1.97 19.65 13.27
C ARG A 114 -2.60 18.34 12.80
N LEU A 115 -1.82 17.27 12.68
CA LEU A 115 -2.33 15.94 12.32
C LEU A 115 -3.28 15.37 13.38
N GLN A 116 -3.06 15.70 14.64
CA GLN A 116 -3.95 15.35 15.76
C GLN A 116 -5.18 16.25 15.88
N ARG A 117 -5.28 17.33 15.09
CA ARG A 117 -6.36 18.35 15.15
C ARG A 117 -6.46 19.03 16.51
N MET A 118 -5.32 19.40 17.09
CA MET A 118 -5.26 20.09 18.38
C MET A 118 -5.93 21.47 18.37
N ASP A 119 -6.14 22.07 17.21
CA ASP A 119 -6.95 23.28 17.02
C ASP A 119 -8.43 23.03 17.39
N GLN A 120 -9.00 21.91 16.96
CA GLN A 120 -10.36 21.53 17.32
C GLN A 120 -10.48 21.24 18.82
N VAL A 121 -9.47 20.58 19.40
CA VAL A 121 -9.45 20.31 20.85
C VAL A 121 -9.55 21.60 21.65
N LYS A 122 -8.81 22.65 21.28
CA LYS A 122 -8.88 23.95 21.95
C LYS A 122 -10.25 24.61 21.84
N VAL A 123 -10.87 24.57 20.65
CA VAL A 123 -12.23 25.09 20.45
C VAL A 123 -13.24 24.36 21.33
N ASP A 124 -13.08 23.04 21.48
CA ASP A 124 -13.95 22.23 22.33
C ASP A 124 -13.71 22.52 23.82
N GLU A 125 -12.46 22.72 24.25
CA GLU A 125 -12.11 23.14 25.62
C GLU A 125 -12.79 24.47 25.98
N GLU A 126 -12.66 25.49 25.14
CA GLU A 126 -13.30 26.81 25.34
C GLU A 126 -14.83 26.73 25.41
N ARG A 127 -15.43 25.73 24.76
CA ARG A 127 -16.89 25.58 24.68
C ARG A 127 -17.49 24.81 25.84
N PHE A 128 -16.73 23.87 26.42
CA PHE A 128 -17.27 22.86 27.32
C PHE A 128 -16.57 22.77 28.69
N LEU A 129 -15.38 23.36 28.85
CA LEU A 129 -14.57 23.27 30.07
C LEU A 129 -14.24 24.63 30.70
N GLU A 130 -14.34 25.72 29.94
CA GLU A 130 -14.34 27.11 30.44
C GLU A 130 -15.76 27.69 30.47
#